data_AF-A0A7C5CAR1-F1
#
_entry.id   AF-A0A7C5CAR1-F1
#
_cell.length_a   1.000
_cell.length_b   1.000
_cell.length_c   1.000
_cell.angle_alpha   90.00
_cell.angle_beta   90.00
_cell.angle_gamma   90.00
#
_symmetry.space_group_name_H-M   'P 1'
#
loop_
_entity.id
_entity.type
_entity.pdbx_description
1 polymer ?
#
loop_
_entity_poly.entity_id
_entity_poly.type
_entity_poly.pdbx_seq_one_letter_code
_entity_poly.pdbx_strand_id
1 'polypeptide(L)' 'VGRAADFVLMDQAQHSSGKGLLDSVQMGNLPGVGMTVIDGIVRSTRSRNTPPAGRLPEVVLG' A
#
# COMPACT_ATOMS: atom_id res chain seq x y z
N VAL A 1 -2.12 -8.64 -18.59
CA VAL A 1 -3.60 -8.69 -18.69
C VAL A 1 -4.03 -10.15 -18.64
N GLY A 2 -5.17 -10.47 -18.01
CA GLY A 2 -5.65 -11.85 -17.85
C GLY A 2 -5.22 -12.58 -16.56
N ARG A 3 -4.59 -11.89 -15.60
CA ARG A 3 -4.34 -12.41 -14.24
C ARG A 3 -5.46 -11.97 -13.30
N ALA A 4 -5.63 -12.67 -12.18
CA ALA A 4 -6.50 -12.23 -11.10
C ALA A 4 -6.14 -10.79 -10.68
N ALA A 5 -7.16 -10.00 -10.37
CA ALA A 5 -7.01 -8.61 -9.93
C ALA A 5 -6.67 -8.57 -8.43
N ASP A 6 -5.56 -9.25 -8.09
CA ASP A 6 -5.04 -9.37 -6.73
C ASP A 6 -3.80 -8.51 -6.61
N PHE A 7 -3.93 -7.43 -5.84
CA PHE A 7 -2.83 -6.49 -5.64
C PHE A 7 -3.01 -5.70 -4.35
N VAL A 8 -1.91 -5.10 -3.92
CA VAL A 8 -1.87 -4.21 -2.76
C VAL A 8 -1.38 -2.84 -3.18
N LEU A 9 -2.04 -1.79 -2.68
CA LEU A 9 -1.57 -0.42 -2.80
C LEU A 9 -0.79 -0.09 -1.53
N MET A 10 0.47 0.30 -1.70
CA MET A 10 1.41 0.56 -0.61
C MET A 10 2.12 1.87 -0.84
N ASP A 11 2.57 2.48 0.25
CA ASP A 11 3.49 3.61 0.20
C ASP A 11 4.57 3.46 1.28
N GLN A 12 5.57 4.31 1.18
CA GLN A 12 6.54 4.52 2.26
C GLN A 12 5.79 4.80 3.58
N ALA A 13 6.27 4.23 4.68
CA ALA A 13 5.72 4.53 6.00
C ALA A 13 5.97 6.00 6.36
N GLN A 14 5.02 6.61 7.09
CA GLN A 14 5.21 7.94 7.63
C GLN A 14 6.49 7.99 8.48
N HIS A 15 7.29 9.04 8.27
CA HIS A 15 8.56 9.26 8.96
C HIS A 15 9.67 8.23 8.69
N SER A 16 9.54 7.35 7.68
CA SER A 16 10.64 6.47 7.30
C SER A 16 11.67 7.19 6.42
N SER A 17 12.90 6.70 6.45
CA SER A 17 13.99 7.17 5.59
C SER A 17 13.86 6.64 4.16
N GLY A 18 14.45 7.36 3.21
CA GLY A 18 14.47 7.01 1.79
C GLY A 18 13.65 7.95 0.92
N LYS A 19 13.94 7.96 -0.38
CA LYS A 19 13.31 8.85 -1.38
C LYS A 19 11.91 8.42 -1.82
N GLY A 20 11.42 7.30 -1.29
CA GLY A 20 10.13 6.71 -1.62
C GLY A 20 10.04 5.25 -1.17
N LEU A 21 8.96 4.57 -1.55
CA LEU A 21 8.65 3.20 -1.13
C LEU A 21 9.82 2.23 -1.34
N LEU A 22 10.36 2.12 -2.56
CA LEU A 22 11.37 1.10 -2.89
C LEU A 22 12.69 1.33 -2.14
N ASP A 23 13.13 2.59 -2.06
CA ASP A 23 14.36 2.98 -1.35
C ASP A 23 14.23 2.71 0.16
N SER A 24 13.08 3.07 0.73
CA SER A 24 12.75 2.78 2.13
C SER A 24 12.77 1.28 2.44
N VAL A 25 12.22 0.45 1.55
CA VAL A 25 12.21 -1.02 1.70
C VAL A 25 13.62 -1.60 1.57
N GLN A 26 14.44 -1.09 0.65
CA GLN A 26 15.85 -1.52 0.52
C GLN A 26 16.68 -1.21 1.78
N MET A 27 16.32 -0.15 2.51
CA MET A 27 16.91 0.18 3.82
C MET A 27 16.36 -0.68 4.97
N GLY A 28 15.44 -1.61 4.72
CA GLY A 28 14.87 -2.52 5.72
C GLY A 28 13.59 -2.02 6.39
N ASN A 29 13.02 -0.90 5.97
CA ASN A 29 11.76 -0.41 6.54
C ASN A 29 10.55 -1.20 6.01
N LEU A 30 9.59 -1.48 6.88
CA LEU A 30 8.31 -2.06 6.50
C LEU A 30 7.44 -1.00 5.80
N PRO A 31 6.87 -1.28 4.61
CA PRO A 31 5.99 -0.35 3.93
C PRO A 31 4.62 -0.26 4.59
N GLY A 32 3.95 0.87 4.42
CA GLY A 32 2.57 1.04 4.84
C GLY A 32 1.61 0.50 3.79
N VAL A 33 0.78 -0.48 4.15
CA VAL A 33 -0.27 -1.01 3.26
C VAL A 33 -1.51 -0.12 3.36
N GLY A 34 -1.79 0.56 2.26
CA GLY A 34 -2.95 1.43 2.10
C GLY A 34 -4.21 0.67 1.71
N MET A 35 -4.16 -0.28 0.78
CA MET A 35 -5.36 -1.02 0.37
C MET A 35 -5.02 -2.43 -0.11
N THR A 36 -5.90 -3.37 0.18
CA THR A 36 -5.84 -4.72 -0.39
C THR A 36 -7.01 -4.96 -1.33
N VAL A 37 -6.71 -5.46 -2.52
CA VAL A 37 -7.70 -5.82 -3.54
C VAL A 37 -7.51 -7.30 -3.86
N ILE A 38 -8.60 -8.07 -3.77
CA ILE A 38 -8.62 -9.51 -4.05
C ILE A 38 -9.84 -9.79 -4.92
N ASP A 39 -9.62 -10.45 -6.04
CA ASP A 39 -10.60 -10.68 -7.12
C ASP A 39 -11.23 -9.37 -7.61
N GLY A 40 -10.47 -8.27 -7.61
CA GLY A 40 -10.95 -6.94 -7.98
C GLY A 40 -11.83 -6.26 -6.94
N ILE A 41 -12.07 -6.90 -5.79
CA ILE A 41 -12.88 -6.36 -4.69
C ILE A 41 -11.96 -5.73 -3.65
N VAL A 42 -12.28 -4.50 -3.24
CA VAL A 42 -11.61 -3.82 -2.11
C VAL A 42 -11.92 -4.59 -0.82
N ARG A 43 -10.89 -5.16 -0.18
CA ARG A 43 -11.03 -5.91 1.08
C ARG A 43 -10.63 -5.11 2.30
N SER A 44 -9.70 -4.16 2.15
CA SER A 44 -9.33 -3.24 3.21
C SER A 44 -8.83 -1.91 2.63
N THR A 45 -9.11 -0.80 3.31
CA THR A 45 -8.72 0.57 2.92
C THR A 45 -7.60 1.16 3.77
N ARG A 46 -7.16 0.45 4.81
CA ARG A 46 -5.95 0.73 5.60
C ARG A 46 -5.59 -0.50 6.42
N SER A 47 -4.34 -0.93 6.35
CA SER A 47 -3.85 -2.01 7.23
C SER A 47 -3.72 -1.52 8.68
N ARG A 48 -4.13 -2.37 9.62
CA ARG A 48 -3.91 -2.16 11.07
C ARG A 48 -2.59 -2.73 11.58
N ASN A 49 -1.92 -3.55 10.76
CA ASN A 49 -0.70 -4.27 11.17
C ASN A 49 0.58 -3.62 10.63
N THR A 50 0.47 -2.78 9.61
CA THR A 50 1.63 -2.06 9.04
C THR A 50 1.64 -0.62 9.53
N PRO A 51 2.82 0.04 9.55
CA PRO A 51 2.91 1.48 9.79
C PRO A 51 1.96 2.27 8.86
N PRO A 52 1.51 3.46 9.28
CA PRO A 52 0.70 4.33 8.42
C PRO A 52 1.44 4.68 7.13
N ALA A 53 0.80 4.46 5.99
CA ALA A 53 1.33 4.86 4.68
C ALA A 53 1.33 6.40 4.56
N GLY A 54 2.35 6.98 3.91
CA GLY A 54 2.43 8.43 3.67
C GLY A 54 1.27 8.95 2.83
N ARG A 55 0.91 8.21 1.78
CA ARG A 55 -0.27 8.44 0.95
C ARG A 55 -1.23 7.25 1.08
N LEU A 56 -2.51 7.55 1.30
CA LEU A 56 -3.57 6.55 1.33
C LEU A 56 -4.39 6.61 0.02
N PRO A 57 -4.69 5.46 -0.59
CA PRO A 57 -5.58 5.41 -1.75
C PRO A 57 -7.04 5.68 -1.34
N GLU A 58 -7.81 6.21 -2.28
CA GLU A 58 -9.24 6.50 -2.12
C GLU A 58 -10.05 5.70 -3.15
N VAL A 59 -11.25 5.25 -2.75
CA VAL A 59 -12.22 4.63 -3.66
C VAL A 59 -13.11 5.74 -4.23
N VAL A 60 -12.98 6.01 -5.53
CA VAL A 60 -13.81 6.99 -6.23
C VAL A 60 -14.99 6.30 -6.91
N LEU A 61 -16.19 6.85 -6.77
CA LEU A 61 -17.35 6.44 -7.57
C LEU A 61 -17.29 7.21 -8.89
N GLY A 62 -17.26 6.46 -9.99
CA GLY A 62 -17.35 7.00 -11.36
C GLY A 62 -18.78 7.26 -11.80
#